data_AF-A0A091KVE0-F1
#
_entry.id   AF-A0A091KVE0-F1
#
_cell.length_a   1.000
_cell.length_b   1.000
_cell.length_c   1.000
_cell.angle_alpha   90.00
_cell.angle_beta   90.00
_cell.angle_gamma   90.00
#
_symmetry.space_group_name_H-M   'P 1'
#
loop_
_entity.id
_entity.type
_entity.pdbx_description
1 polymer ?
#
loop_
_entity_poly.entity_id
_entity_poly.type
_entity_poly.pdbx_seq_one_letter_code
_entity_poly.pdbx_strand_id
1 'polypeptide(L)'
;VLEQFLREGRVSALMWEACQQQAQAGSPELQEDLLNKVVCLPDHVSNKLHGKNPPIFFPQNYFPFLGGEIIKVLQQISDSLRGGLDCSISFVSRVLGKVCVHGSQKGILSVLVPRLADLTKSDCIWQRICWRLVECVPDRWMEAVVLGFVQRAPRADVLSRLLGNLVVKNKKAQFVVTQKVLLLQYHHTTEVLQNLLGYLSLDSLRRALLIKVLRELLEIWGSSSAVRHSPPEQQQYISKAILICLSHLKEPEIESCRQELLTSMMEGVKCHLDSSLPQIRRLGMIVAESISSKINTDGPILKFQVKVLMTFMSDAALPLVLESNKKSHTAASAMPDKELDAELDSDDDLIPYDMSEDKELKTKAPVYIRECMEVLTGSEDVDKWEATVKALESLVRKNPAATREVSVDLAKILLHLEEKTCMEGFVELRRRAQVAVLTTDPIPVAKYLTSQFYSLNYSLRQRMDILDVLVLAAQELSYPKCHGKTKQSDAPKPCIQLLPGSDSSKDWRRIIDERIKSKTRRFAKGQSQVELASSPNEFNSVAGHFFFPLIQHFDR
;
A
#
# COMPACT_ATOMS: atom_id res chain seq x y z
N VAL A 1 33.77 -25.57 -21.72
CA VAL A 1 32.74 -26.39 -22.40
C VAL A 1 31.32 -25.95 -22.02
N LEU A 2 30.81 -26.16 -20.79
CA LEU A 2 29.43 -25.76 -20.44
C LEU A 2 29.16 -24.25 -20.60
N GLU A 3 30.10 -23.39 -20.20
CA GLU A 3 29.95 -21.94 -20.39
C GLU A 3 29.89 -21.56 -21.88
N GLN A 4 30.72 -22.20 -22.70
CA GLN A 4 30.71 -22.02 -24.15
C GLN A 4 29.40 -22.52 -24.77
N PHE A 5 28.89 -23.66 -24.30
CA PHE A 5 27.59 -24.21 -24.70
C PHE A 5 26.44 -23.22 -24.43
N LEU A 6 26.44 -22.54 -23.28
CA LEU A 6 25.47 -21.48 -22.99
C LEU A 6 25.65 -20.27 -23.92
N ARG A 7 26.90 -19.81 -24.13
CA ARG A 7 27.20 -18.64 -24.98
C ARG A 7 26.85 -18.85 -26.45
N GLU A 8 26.97 -20.07 -26.96
CA GLU A 8 26.63 -20.45 -28.33
C GLU A 8 25.11 -20.59 -28.58
N GLY A 9 24.26 -20.32 -27.58
CA GLY A 9 22.80 -20.42 -27.71
C GLY A 9 22.30 -21.86 -27.86
N ARG A 10 23.11 -22.85 -27.48
CA ARG A 10 22.77 -24.28 -27.67
C ARG A 10 21.61 -24.75 -26.79
N VAL A 11 21.27 -23.98 -25.75
CA VAL A 11 20.10 -24.22 -24.89
C VAL A 11 18.81 -23.95 -25.66
N SER A 12 18.70 -22.84 -26.39
CA SER A 12 17.55 -22.60 -27.28
C SER A 12 17.44 -23.63 -28.39
N ALA A 13 18.55 -24.03 -29.03
CA ALA A 13 18.54 -25.09 -30.04
C ALA A 13 18.02 -26.43 -29.50
N LEU A 14 18.48 -26.83 -28.30
CA LEU A 14 18.04 -28.05 -27.63
C LEU A 14 16.55 -28.00 -27.23
N MET A 15 16.07 -26.85 -26.76
CA MET A 15 14.63 -26.64 -26.49
C MET A 15 13.81 -26.70 -27.79
N TRP A 16 14.31 -26.14 -28.89
CA TRP A 16 13.66 -26.13 -30.19
C TRP A 16 13.56 -27.53 -30.82
N GLU A 17 14.61 -28.34 -30.75
CA GLU A 17 14.57 -29.75 -31.19
C GLU A 17 13.48 -30.53 -30.45
N ALA A 18 13.35 -30.32 -29.14
CA ALA A 18 12.29 -30.93 -28.33
C ALA A 18 10.87 -30.45 -28.73
N CYS A 19 10.74 -29.23 -29.28
CA CYS A 19 9.48 -28.70 -29.80
C CYS A 19 9.10 -29.31 -31.17
N GLN A 20 10.08 -29.68 -32.00
CA GLN A 20 9.87 -30.30 -33.31
C GLN A 20 9.65 -31.82 -33.22
N GLN A 21 10.39 -32.51 -32.34
CA GLN A 21 10.47 -33.97 -32.31
C GLN A 21 9.26 -34.68 -31.70
N GLN A 22 8.17 -34.01 -31.33
CA GLN A 22 6.98 -34.74 -30.86
C GLN A 22 6.28 -35.55 -31.97
N ALA A 23 6.76 -35.47 -33.22
CA ALA A 23 6.45 -36.39 -34.32
C ALA A 23 7.31 -37.68 -34.33
N GLN A 24 8.42 -37.77 -33.57
CA GLN A 24 9.25 -38.96 -33.41
C GLN A 24 9.52 -39.22 -31.92
N ALA A 25 8.86 -40.24 -31.36
CA ALA A 25 8.84 -40.58 -29.95
C ALA A 25 10.24 -40.72 -29.30
N GLY A 26 10.79 -39.63 -28.77
CA GLY A 26 11.83 -39.68 -27.74
C GLY A 26 11.26 -40.25 -26.44
N SER A 27 12.05 -41.01 -25.66
CA SER A 27 11.55 -41.57 -24.41
C SER A 27 11.19 -40.45 -23.42
N PRO A 28 10.04 -40.53 -22.72
CA PRO A 28 9.61 -39.51 -21.77
C PRO A 28 10.62 -39.30 -20.63
N GLU A 29 11.37 -40.35 -20.28
CA GLU A 29 12.44 -40.35 -19.29
C GLU A 29 13.60 -39.43 -19.68
N LEU A 30 14.05 -39.48 -20.94
CA LEU A 30 15.12 -38.61 -21.44
C LEU A 30 14.71 -37.13 -21.40
N GLN A 31 13.44 -36.84 -21.70
CA GLN A 31 12.92 -35.47 -21.60
C GLN A 31 12.82 -34.97 -20.15
N GLU A 32 12.48 -35.84 -19.19
CA GLU A 32 12.48 -35.50 -17.76
C GLU A 32 13.90 -35.24 -17.26
N ASP A 33 14.85 -36.08 -17.64
CA ASP A 33 16.26 -35.93 -17.26
C ASP A 33 16.84 -34.63 -17.82
N LEU A 34 16.61 -34.37 -19.09
CA LEU A 34 17.07 -33.16 -19.76
C LEU A 34 16.43 -31.91 -19.15
N LEU A 35 15.13 -31.94 -18.83
CA LEU A 35 14.45 -30.88 -18.07
C LEU A 35 15.14 -30.61 -16.71
N ASN A 36 15.39 -31.67 -15.94
CA ASN A 36 16.06 -31.55 -14.64
C ASN A 36 17.50 -31.02 -14.77
N LYS A 37 18.24 -31.44 -15.81
CA LYS A 37 19.59 -30.94 -16.06
C LYS A 37 19.61 -29.47 -16.44
N VAL A 38 18.66 -29.00 -17.26
CA VAL A 38 18.56 -27.59 -17.66
C VAL A 38 18.18 -26.71 -16.46
N VAL A 39 17.19 -27.12 -15.66
CA VAL A 39 16.71 -26.28 -14.54
C VAL A 39 17.69 -26.28 -13.36
N CYS A 40 18.25 -27.43 -12.99
CA CYS A 40 19.17 -27.57 -11.85
C CYS A 40 20.64 -27.35 -12.24
N LEU A 41 20.93 -26.80 -13.44
CA LEU A 41 22.31 -26.56 -13.89
C LEU A 41 23.13 -25.70 -12.91
N PRO A 42 22.61 -24.58 -12.37
CA PRO A 42 23.31 -23.79 -11.35
C PRO A 42 23.74 -24.63 -10.14
N ASP A 43 22.82 -25.45 -9.62
CA ASP A 43 23.05 -26.26 -8.43
C ASP A 43 24.09 -27.35 -8.71
N HIS A 44 23.99 -28.03 -9.85
CA HIS A 44 24.96 -29.03 -10.26
C HIS A 44 26.38 -28.46 -10.43
N VAL A 45 26.50 -27.28 -11.03
CA VAL A 45 27.79 -26.61 -11.20
C VAL A 45 28.33 -26.17 -9.84
N SER A 46 27.48 -25.59 -9.00
CA SER A 46 27.87 -25.16 -7.65
C SER A 46 28.36 -26.30 -6.77
N ASN A 47 27.65 -27.43 -6.79
CA ASN A 47 28.02 -28.62 -6.03
C ASN A 47 29.32 -29.25 -6.52
N LYS A 48 29.62 -29.18 -7.82
CA LYS A 48 30.88 -29.71 -8.37
C LYS A 48 32.07 -28.78 -8.14
N LEU A 49 31.86 -27.47 -8.30
CA LEU A 49 32.95 -26.48 -8.24
C LEU A 49 33.12 -25.82 -6.87
N HIS A 50 32.30 -26.20 -5.87
CA HIS A 50 32.41 -25.76 -4.47
C HIS A 50 32.59 -24.24 -4.31
N GLY A 51 31.79 -23.45 -5.05
CA GLY A 51 31.79 -21.98 -4.98
C GLY A 51 32.72 -21.27 -5.97
N LYS A 52 33.57 -21.97 -6.73
CA LYS A 52 34.37 -21.39 -7.83
C LYS A 52 33.58 -21.35 -9.16
N ASN A 53 32.34 -20.89 -9.10
CA ASN A 53 31.44 -20.90 -10.26
C ASN A 53 31.71 -19.69 -11.16
N PRO A 54 31.75 -19.88 -12.50
CA PRO A 54 31.67 -18.77 -13.43
C PRO A 54 30.37 -17.96 -13.22
N PRO A 55 30.38 -16.64 -13.46
CA PRO A 55 29.25 -15.76 -13.15
C PRO A 55 27.92 -16.16 -13.79
N ILE A 56 27.96 -16.74 -14.99
CA ILE A 56 26.76 -17.15 -15.74
C ILE A 56 25.94 -18.23 -15.03
N PHE A 57 26.57 -19.03 -14.16
CA PHE A 57 25.90 -20.12 -13.43
C PHE A 57 25.33 -19.70 -12.09
N PHE A 58 25.51 -18.45 -11.65
CA PHE A 58 24.79 -17.97 -10.48
C PHE A 58 23.29 -17.89 -10.80
N PRO A 59 22.39 -18.34 -9.92
CA PRO A 59 20.93 -18.30 -10.14
C PRO A 59 20.42 -16.93 -10.62
N GLN A 60 20.99 -15.84 -10.08
CA GLN A 60 20.64 -14.46 -10.44
C GLN A 60 20.91 -14.13 -11.92
N ASN A 61 21.89 -14.80 -12.55
CA ASN A 61 22.27 -14.57 -13.94
C ASN A 61 21.71 -15.67 -14.86
N TYR A 62 21.70 -16.92 -14.38
CA TYR A 62 21.28 -18.07 -15.17
C TYR A 62 19.80 -18.05 -15.53
N PHE A 63 18.90 -17.74 -14.58
CA PHE A 63 17.46 -17.77 -14.85
C PHE A 63 16.97 -16.63 -15.76
N PRO A 64 17.50 -15.39 -15.66
CA PRO A 64 17.27 -14.38 -16.69
C PRO A 64 17.81 -14.80 -18.07
N PHE A 65 19.01 -15.40 -18.12
CA PHE A 65 19.56 -15.95 -19.37
C PHE A 65 18.63 -17.01 -19.97
N LEU A 66 18.17 -17.97 -19.16
CA LEU A 66 17.24 -19.01 -19.59
C LEU A 66 15.90 -18.42 -20.07
N GLY A 67 15.41 -17.37 -19.41
CA GLY A 67 14.25 -16.60 -19.89
C GLY A 67 14.46 -16.01 -21.28
N GLY A 68 15.66 -15.48 -21.56
CA GLY A 68 16.05 -15.01 -22.90
C GLY A 68 16.09 -16.13 -23.94
N GLU A 69 16.62 -17.30 -23.58
CA GLU A 69 16.64 -18.48 -24.46
C GLU A 69 15.21 -18.98 -24.74
N ILE A 70 14.31 -18.96 -23.77
CA ILE A 70 12.89 -19.29 -23.99
C ILE A 70 12.26 -18.32 -24.99
N ILE A 71 12.49 -17.01 -24.89
CA ILE A 71 11.95 -16.05 -25.88
C ILE A 71 12.42 -16.37 -27.29
N LYS A 72 13.69 -16.76 -27.48
CA LYS A 72 14.21 -17.16 -28.80
C LYS A 72 13.46 -18.37 -29.37
N VAL A 73 13.21 -19.38 -28.52
CA VAL A 73 12.43 -20.57 -28.92
C VAL A 73 10.99 -20.20 -29.24
N LEU A 74 10.35 -19.35 -28.44
CA LEU A 74 8.99 -18.89 -28.72
C LEU A 74 8.92 -18.08 -30.03
N GLN A 75 9.96 -17.33 -30.38
CA GLN A 75 10.06 -16.64 -31.67
C GLN A 75 10.13 -17.65 -32.82
N GLN A 76 10.95 -18.70 -32.70
CA GLN A 76 11.02 -19.77 -33.70
C GLN A 76 9.67 -20.50 -33.84
N ILE A 77 8.97 -20.77 -32.72
CA ILE A 77 7.62 -21.33 -32.74
C ILE A 77 6.66 -20.39 -33.48
N SER A 78 6.71 -19.08 -33.20
CA SER A 78 5.90 -18.09 -33.90
C SER A 78 6.16 -18.09 -35.41
N ASP A 79 7.43 -18.12 -35.82
CA ASP A 79 7.82 -18.11 -37.23
C ASP A 79 7.36 -19.39 -37.94
N SER A 80 7.50 -20.56 -37.30
CA SER A 80 7.00 -21.84 -37.84
C SER A 80 5.48 -21.91 -37.93
N LEU A 81 4.75 -21.41 -36.92
CA LEU A 81 3.30 -21.33 -36.96
C LEU A 81 2.81 -20.41 -38.08
N ARG A 82 3.50 -19.29 -38.31
CA ARG A 82 3.23 -18.40 -39.46
C ARG A 82 3.55 -19.07 -40.80
N GLY A 83 4.54 -19.96 -40.82
CA GLY A 83 4.88 -20.82 -41.95
C GLY A 83 3.97 -22.03 -42.15
N GLY A 84 2.93 -22.21 -41.32
CA GLY A 84 1.99 -23.34 -41.42
C GLY A 84 2.52 -24.69 -40.93
N LEU A 85 3.61 -24.69 -40.15
CA LEU A 85 4.17 -25.90 -39.55
C LEU A 85 3.66 -26.08 -38.12
N ASP A 86 3.30 -27.31 -37.76
CA ASP A 86 2.91 -27.67 -36.40
C ASP A 86 4.14 -27.76 -35.48
N CYS A 87 4.03 -27.20 -34.28
CA CYS A 87 5.09 -27.20 -33.27
C CYS A 87 4.50 -27.44 -31.88
N SER A 88 5.23 -28.14 -31.00
CA SER A 88 4.83 -28.33 -29.61
C SER A 88 5.49 -27.34 -28.67
N ILE A 89 4.71 -26.67 -27.82
CA ILE A 89 5.24 -25.78 -26.76
C ILE A 89 5.46 -26.50 -25.43
N SER A 90 5.06 -27.77 -25.32
CA SER A 90 4.95 -28.50 -24.06
C SER A 90 6.27 -28.57 -23.28
N PHE A 91 7.40 -28.76 -23.96
CA PHE A 91 8.71 -28.80 -23.32
C PHE A 91 9.08 -27.45 -22.68
N VAL A 92 8.85 -26.35 -23.40
CA VAL A 92 9.07 -24.98 -22.90
C VAL A 92 8.18 -24.67 -21.70
N SER A 93 6.91 -25.09 -21.75
CA SER A 93 5.97 -24.99 -20.61
C SER A 93 6.48 -25.74 -19.38
N ARG A 94 7.06 -26.94 -19.57
CA ARG A 94 7.63 -27.73 -18.47
C ARG A 94 8.87 -27.07 -17.89
N VAL A 95 9.76 -26.50 -18.72
CA VAL A 95 10.91 -25.72 -18.25
C VAL A 95 10.45 -24.53 -17.40
N LEU A 96 9.51 -23.74 -17.92
CA LEU A 96 8.92 -22.61 -17.18
C LEU A 96 8.33 -23.03 -15.83
N GLY A 97 7.47 -24.06 -15.84
CA GLY A 97 6.83 -24.54 -14.62
C GLY A 97 7.81 -25.07 -13.58
N LYS A 98 8.80 -25.85 -14.01
CA LYS A 98 9.81 -26.42 -13.12
C LYS A 98 10.71 -25.33 -12.50
N VAL A 99 11.11 -24.31 -13.28
CA VAL A 99 11.88 -23.17 -12.76
C VAL A 99 11.09 -22.40 -11.70
N CYS A 100 9.78 -22.17 -11.93
CA CYS A 100 8.94 -21.46 -10.98
C CYS A 100 8.82 -22.22 -9.64
N VAL A 101 8.63 -23.53 -9.68
CA VAL A 101 8.56 -24.37 -8.46
C VAL A 101 9.89 -24.47 -7.72
N HIS A 102 11.01 -24.36 -8.42
CA HIS A 102 12.35 -24.28 -7.81
C HIS A 102 12.63 -22.93 -7.11
N GLY A 103 11.63 -22.04 -7.01
CA GLY A 103 11.76 -20.73 -6.34
C GLY A 103 12.41 -19.65 -7.19
N SER A 104 12.76 -19.95 -8.45
CA SER A 104 13.49 -19.04 -9.34
C SER A 104 12.58 -18.26 -10.31
N GLN A 105 11.28 -18.20 -9.99
CA GLN A 105 10.27 -17.49 -10.79
C GLN A 105 10.62 -16.02 -11.03
N LYS A 106 11.20 -15.32 -10.04
CA LYS A 106 11.57 -13.90 -10.17
C LYS A 106 12.62 -13.69 -11.26
N GLY A 107 13.63 -14.56 -11.34
CA GLY A 107 14.70 -14.46 -12.33
C GLY A 107 14.17 -14.65 -13.75
N ILE A 108 13.46 -15.76 -14.00
CA ILE A 108 12.97 -16.08 -15.36
C ILE A 108 11.87 -15.11 -15.83
N LEU A 109 10.91 -14.78 -14.96
CA LEU A 109 9.79 -13.91 -15.31
C LEU A 109 10.20 -12.43 -15.41
N SER A 110 11.33 -12.03 -14.82
CA SER A 110 11.87 -10.68 -15.01
C SER A 110 12.18 -10.35 -16.46
N VAL A 111 12.49 -11.37 -17.27
CA VAL A 111 12.76 -11.26 -18.71
C VAL A 111 11.53 -11.62 -19.52
N LEU A 112 10.85 -12.73 -19.18
CA LEU A 112 9.71 -13.22 -19.96
C LEU A 112 8.54 -12.24 -19.97
N VAL A 113 8.10 -11.75 -18.80
CA VAL A 113 6.86 -10.96 -18.71
C VAL A 113 6.96 -9.65 -19.50
N PRO A 114 8.01 -8.81 -19.37
CA PRO A 114 8.12 -7.59 -20.16
C PRO A 114 8.17 -7.85 -21.67
N ARG A 115 8.97 -8.84 -22.10
CA ARG A 115 9.11 -9.18 -23.53
C ARG A 115 7.81 -9.70 -24.13
N LEU A 116 7.13 -10.62 -23.46
CA LEU A 116 5.83 -11.13 -23.91
C LEU A 116 4.74 -10.05 -23.85
N ALA A 117 4.79 -9.14 -22.87
CA ALA A 117 3.86 -8.02 -22.79
C ALA A 117 3.96 -7.11 -24.02
N ASP A 118 5.17 -6.88 -24.55
CA ASP A 118 5.36 -6.10 -25.77
C ASP A 118 4.92 -6.86 -27.02
N LEU A 119 5.32 -8.14 -27.16
CA LEU A 119 4.99 -8.96 -28.33
C LEU A 119 3.48 -9.23 -28.47
N THR A 120 2.76 -9.34 -27.36
CA THR A 120 1.31 -9.62 -27.37
C THR A 120 0.44 -8.40 -27.65
N LYS A 121 0.99 -7.16 -27.63
CA LYS A 121 0.21 -5.94 -27.87
C LYS A 121 -0.41 -5.90 -29.27
N SER A 122 0.36 -6.27 -30.28
CA SER A 122 -0.03 -6.16 -31.69
C SER A 122 -0.27 -7.49 -32.38
N ASP A 123 0.09 -8.62 -31.75
CA ASP A 123 0.06 -9.93 -32.39
C ASP A 123 -0.77 -10.96 -31.59
N CYS A 124 -1.84 -11.45 -32.22
CA CYS A 124 -2.72 -12.47 -31.66
C CYS A 124 -2.10 -13.87 -31.64
N ILE A 125 -1.11 -14.14 -32.51
CA ILE A 125 -0.35 -15.40 -32.49
C ILE A 125 0.45 -15.47 -31.18
N TRP A 126 1.11 -14.38 -30.80
CA TRP A 126 1.83 -14.30 -29.52
C TRP A 126 0.91 -14.48 -28.32
N GLN A 127 -0.32 -13.97 -28.36
CA GLN A 127 -1.31 -14.22 -27.30
C GLN A 127 -1.64 -15.72 -27.20
N ARG A 128 -1.93 -16.37 -28.34
CA ARG A 128 -2.20 -17.81 -28.39
C ARG A 128 -1.02 -18.65 -27.90
N ILE A 129 0.20 -18.27 -28.28
CA ILE A 129 1.44 -18.90 -27.80
C ILE A 129 1.52 -18.77 -26.27
N CYS A 130 1.27 -17.59 -25.70
CA CYS A 130 1.28 -17.39 -24.24
C CYS A 130 0.22 -18.24 -23.53
N TRP A 131 -1.00 -18.31 -24.09
CA TRP A 131 -2.06 -19.13 -23.51
C TRP A 131 -1.67 -20.60 -23.52
N ARG A 132 -1.16 -21.12 -24.66
CA ARG A 132 -0.68 -22.50 -24.75
C ARG A 132 0.52 -22.77 -23.84
N LEU A 133 1.43 -21.80 -23.71
CA LEU A 133 2.60 -21.90 -22.83
C LEU A 133 2.16 -22.17 -21.38
N VAL A 134 1.13 -21.48 -20.89
CA VAL A 134 0.67 -21.65 -19.50
C VAL A 134 -0.33 -22.81 -19.39
N GLU A 135 -1.18 -23.07 -20.38
CA GLU A 135 -2.11 -24.21 -20.40
C GLU A 135 -1.39 -25.57 -20.36
N CYS A 136 -0.21 -25.68 -20.97
CA CYS A 136 0.59 -26.90 -20.97
C CYS A 136 1.45 -27.10 -19.72
N VAL A 137 1.39 -26.21 -18.73
CA VAL A 137 2.08 -26.39 -17.45
C VAL A 137 1.38 -27.48 -16.62
N PRO A 138 2.09 -28.50 -16.09
CA PRO A 138 1.51 -29.50 -15.20
C PRO A 138 0.84 -28.88 -13.97
N ASP A 139 -0.30 -29.42 -13.53
CA ASP A 139 -1.09 -28.90 -12.40
C ASP A 139 -0.28 -28.73 -11.11
N ARG A 140 0.67 -29.64 -10.85
CA ARG A 140 1.58 -29.57 -9.69
C ARG A 140 2.45 -28.31 -9.67
N TRP A 141 2.65 -27.65 -10.81
CA TRP A 141 3.47 -26.44 -10.96
C TRP A 141 2.64 -25.18 -11.26
N MET A 142 1.35 -25.35 -11.53
CA MET A 142 0.44 -24.28 -11.95
C MET A 142 0.41 -23.11 -10.97
N GLU A 143 0.40 -23.39 -9.67
CA GLU A 143 0.36 -22.35 -8.64
C GLU A 143 1.54 -21.39 -8.73
N ALA A 144 2.77 -21.92 -8.78
CA ALA A 144 3.98 -21.09 -8.84
C ALA A 144 4.01 -20.25 -10.13
N VAL A 145 3.59 -20.83 -11.25
CA VAL A 145 3.53 -20.11 -12.52
C VAL A 145 2.50 -18.97 -12.47
N VAL A 146 1.25 -19.27 -12.10
CA VAL A 146 0.18 -18.27 -12.02
C VAL A 146 0.54 -17.14 -11.05
N LEU A 147 1.06 -17.49 -9.87
CA LEU A 147 1.49 -16.50 -8.88
C LEU A 147 2.62 -15.61 -9.42
N GLY A 148 3.60 -16.21 -10.10
CA GLY A 148 4.69 -15.46 -10.72
C GLY A 148 4.22 -14.46 -11.78
N PHE A 149 3.28 -14.85 -12.65
CA PHE A 149 2.69 -13.94 -13.64
C PHE A 149 1.88 -12.82 -13.00
N VAL A 150 1.04 -13.16 -12.02
CA VAL A 150 0.20 -12.21 -11.28
C VAL A 150 1.07 -11.15 -10.56
N GLN A 151 2.18 -11.56 -9.95
CA GLN A 151 3.08 -10.65 -9.24
C GLN A 151 3.95 -9.77 -10.16
N ARG A 152 4.18 -10.19 -11.41
CA ARG A 152 5.12 -9.51 -12.32
C ARG A 152 4.45 -8.71 -13.42
N ALA A 153 3.21 -9.03 -13.77
CA ALA A 153 2.45 -8.28 -14.75
C ALA A 153 2.24 -6.83 -14.25
N PRO A 154 2.53 -5.81 -15.07
CA PRO A 154 2.40 -4.42 -14.65
C PRO A 154 0.94 -3.95 -14.62
N ARG A 155 0.05 -4.58 -15.41
CA ARG A 155 -1.35 -4.20 -15.55
C ARG A 155 -2.23 -5.43 -15.81
N ALA A 156 -3.53 -5.30 -15.50
CA ALA A 156 -4.55 -6.32 -15.73
C ALA A 156 -4.70 -6.74 -17.21
N ASP A 157 -4.57 -5.80 -18.15
CA ASP A 157 -4.67 -6.07 -19.59
C ASP A 157 -3.51 -6.95 -20.09
N VAL A 158 -2.30 -6.70 -19.59
CA VAL A 158 -1.13 -7.54 -19.86
C VAL A 158 -1.37 -8.94 -19.32
N LEU A 159 -1.83 -9.06 -18.07
CA LEU A 159 -2.13 -10.35 -17.47
C LEU A 159 -3.21 -11.11 -18.28
N SER A 160 -4.20 -10.40 -18.80
CA SER A 160 -5.25 -10.96 -19.66
C SER A 160 -4.71 -11.49 -20.99
N ARG A 161 -3.81 -10.74 -21.64
CA ARG A 161 -3.16 -11.20 -22.88
C ARG A 161 -2.24 -12.40 -22.66
N LEU A 162 -1.58 -12.49 -21.50
CA LEU A 162 -0.63 -13.57 -21.19
C LEU A 162 -1.33 -14.86 -20.73
N LEU A 163 -2.31 -14.76 -19.83
CA LEU A 163 -2.98 -15.94 -19.24
C LEU A 163 -4.28 -16.33 -19.97
N GLY A 164 -4.87 -15.45 -20.77
CA GLY A 164 -6.14 -15.70 -21.44
C GLY A 164 -7.23 -16.15 -20.46
N ASN A 165 -7.98 -17.19 -20.82
CA ASN A 165 -9.04 -17.77 -19.99
C ASN A 165 -8.58 -19.01 -19.20
N LEU A 166 -7.30 -19.08 -18.82
CA LEU A 166 -6.72 -20.19 -18.04
C LEU A 166 -7.54 -20.53 -16.78
N VAL A 167 -7.99 -19.52 -16.03
CA VAL A 167 -8.77 -19.73 -14.79
C VAL A 167 -10.15 -20.35 -15.02
N VAL A 168 -10.67 -20.33 -16.25
CA VAL A 168 -11.93 -21.00 -16.60
C VAL A 168 -11.65 -22.46 -17.00
N LYS A 169 -10.50 -22.72 -17.62
CA LYS A 169 -10.13 -24.04 -18.15
C LYS A 169 -9.47 -24.95 -17.12
N ASN A 170 -8.75 -24.39 -16.14
CA ASN A 170 -7.96 -25.14 -15.17
C ASN A 170 -8.41 -24.84 -13.73
N LYS A 171 -8.94 -25.87 -13.04
CA LYS A 171 -9.44 -25.75 -11.66
C LYS A 171 -8.37 -25.35 -10.64
N LYS A 172 -7.10 -25.76 -10.85
CA LYS A 172 -5.99 -25.39 -9.97
C LYS A 172 -5.66 -23.91 -10.12
N ALA A 173 -5.58 -23.40 -11.36
CA ALA A 173 -5.40 -21.98 -11.62
C ALA A 173 -6.57 -21.15 -11.06
N GLN A 174 -7.81 -21.62 -11.25
CA GLN A 174 -9.01 -21.01 -10.68
C GLN A 174 -8.89 -20.88 -9.16
N PHE A 175 -8.63 -21.98 -8.44
CA PHE A 175 -8.49 -21.98 -6.98
C PHE A 175 -7.38 -21.02 -6.51
N VAL A 176 -6.24 -21.00 -7.19
CA VAL A 176 -5.13 -20.11 -6.80
C VAL A 176 -5.54 -18.64 -6.92
N VAL A 177 -6.17 -18.26 -8.02
CA VAL A 177 -6.58 -16.87 -8.30
C VAL A 177 -7.75 -16.44 -7.43
N THR A 178 -8.78 -17.28 -7.27
CA THR A 178 -10.03 -16.88 -6.59
C THR A 178 -10.01 -17.12 -5.08
N GLN A 179 -9.21 -18.07 -4.58
CA GLN A 179 -9.18 -18.42 -3.15
C GLN A 179 -7.80 -18.15 -2.55
N LYS A 180 -6.75 -18.76 -3.10
CA LYS A 180 -5.45 -18.80 -2.42
C LYS A 180 -4.82 -17.42 -2.29
N VAL A 181 -4.79 -16.65 -3.37
CA VAL A 181 -4.20 -15.31 -3.40
C VAL A 181 -5.06 -14.29 -2.64
N LEU A 182 -6.37 -14.49 -2.56
CA LEU A 182 -7.29 -13.51 -1.99
C LEU A 182 -7.62 -13.75 -0.51
N LEU A 183 -7.75 -15.01 -0.11
CA LEU A 183 -8.25 -15.40 1.21
C LEU A 183 -7.16 -16.05 2.09
N LEU A 184 -6.26 -16.83 1.48
CA LEU A 184 -5.23 -17.59 2.21
C LEU A 184 -3.88 -16.87 2.27
N GLN A 185 -3.58 -15.98 1.32
CA GLN A 185 -2.33 -15.22 1.24
C GLN A 185 -2.63 -13.73 1.26
N TYR A 186 -2.48 -13.07 2.41
CA TYR A 186 -2.78 -11.64 2.58
C TYR A 186 -1.53 -10.72 2.51
N HIS A 187 -0.47 -11.19 1.87
CA HIS A 187 0.84 -10.52 1.84
C HIS A 187 1.15 -9.78 0.53
N HIS A 188 0.20 -9.77 -0.41
CA HIS A 188 0.41 -9.16 -1.73
C HIS A 188 0.09 -7.66 -1.70
N THR A 189 0.70 -6.90 -2.61
CA THR A 189 0.46 -5.46 -2.71
C THR A 189 -0.90 -5.15 -3.33
N THR A 190 -1.39 -3.92 -3.13
CA THR A 190 -2.65 -3.45 -3.74
C THR A 190 -2.60 -3.53 -5.27
N GLU A 191 -1.45 -3.24 -5.89
CA GLU A 191 -1.24 -3.35 -7.34
C GLU A 191 -1.46 -4.79 -7.85
N VAL A 192 -0.99 -5.78 -7.11
CA VAL A 192 -1.18 -7.20 -7.47
C VAL A 192 -2.65 -7.58 -7.40
N LEU A 193 -3.38 -7.10 -6.38
CA LEU A 193 -4.83 -7.28 -6.27
C LEU A 193 -5.57 -6.62 -7.43
N GLN A 194 -5.22 -5.39 -7.80
CA GLN A 194 -5.79 -4.67 -8.94
C GLN A 194 -5.56 -5.41 -10.25
N ASN A 195 -4.34 -5.92 -10.46
CA ASN A 195 -4.01 -6.67 -11.67
C ASN A 195 -4.78 -7.99 -11.75
N LEU A 196 -4.90 -8.70 -10.64
CA LEU A 196 -5.61 -9.99 -10.57
C LEU A 196 -7.14 -9.84 -10.71
N LEU A 197 -7.75 -8.93 -9.96
CA LEU A 197 -9.20 -8.69 -10.00
C LEU A 197 -9.61 -7.99 -11.31
N GLY A 198 -8.76 -7.07 -11.79
CA GLY A 198 -8.89 -6.49 -13.11
C GLY A 198 -8.81 -7.56 -14.20
N TYR A 199 -7.89 -8.52 -14.10
CA TYR A 199 -7.84 -9.68 -15.00
C TYR A 199 -9.20 -10.41 -15.04
N LEU A 200 -9.79 -10.75 -13.90
CA LEU A 200 -11.11 -11.41 -13.87
C LEU A 200 -12.24 -10.58 -14.51
N SER A 201 -12.12 -9.25 -14.49
CA SER A 201 -13.12 -8.33 -15.02
C SER A 201 -13.10 -8.17 -16.55
N LEU A 202 -11.96 -8.39 -17.21
CA LEU A 202 -11.75 -7.95 -18.60
C LEU A 202 -12.45 -8.80 -19.68
N ASP A 203 -12.74 -10.08 -19.41
CA ASP A 203 -13.41 -10.99 -20.37
C ASP A 203 -14.69 -11.55 -19.74
N SER A 204 -15.76 -11.60 -20.53
CA SER A 204 -17.10 -12.02 -20.10
C SER A 204 -17.11 -13.42 -19.47
N LEU A 205 -16.27 -14.35 -19.94
CA LEU A 205 -16.19 -15.71 -19.41
C LEU A 205 -15.64 -15.77 -17.98
N ARG A 206 -14.86 -14.75 -17.57
CA ARG A 206 -14.25 -14.67 -16.24
C ARG A 206 -15.07 -13.82 -15.26
N ARG A 207 -16.00 -12.99 -15.73
CA ARG A 207 -16.78 -12.08 -14.87
C ARG A 207 -17.63 -12.82 -13.83
N ALA A 208 -18.14 -14.01 -14.16
CA ALA A 208 -18.82 -14.85 -13.17
C ALA A 208 -17.91 -15.23 -11.99
N LEU A 209 -16.60 -15.41 -12.22
CA LEU A 209 -15.63 -15.66 -11.15
C LEU A 209 -15.38 -14.41 -10.30
N LEU A 210 -15.38 -13.21 -10.89
CA LEU A 210 -15.28 -11.96 -10.15
C LEU A 210 -16.45 -11.80 -9.17
N ILE A 211 -17.68 -12.05 -9.62
CA ILE A 211 -18.87 -11.98 -8.78
C ILE A 211 -18.81 -13.03 -7.66
N LYS A 212 -18.39 -14.26 -8.00
CA LYS A 212 -18.18 -15.31 -6.99
C LYS A 212 -17.17 -14.89 -5.93
N VAL A 213 -16.02 -14.36 -6.36
CA VAL A 213 -14.97 -13.85 -5.46
C VAL A 213 -15.50 -12.74 -4.56
N LEU A 214 -16.25 -11.78 -5.09
CA LEU A 214 -16.83 -10.70 -4.29
C LEU A 214 -17.77 -11.25 -3.20
N ARG A 215 -18.60 -12.25 -3.52
CA ARG A 215 -19.49 -12.89 -2.55
C ARG A 215 -18.72 -13.58 -1.43
N GLU A 216 -17.71 -14.37 -1.77
CA GLU A 216 -16.86 -15.08 -0.78
C GLU A 216 -16.07 -14.09 0.10
N LEU A 217 -15.58 -12.99 -0.48
CA LEU A 217 -14.92 -11.93 0.28
C LEU A 217 -15.88 -11.24 1.26
N LEU A 218 -17.11 -10.94 0.82
CA LEU A 218 -18.14 -10.32 1.66
C LEU A 218 -18.62 -11.24 2.79
N GLU A 219 -18.72 -12.55 2.53
CA GLU A 219 -19.06 -13.55 3.54
C GLU A 219 -18.01 -13.59 4.66
N ILE A 220 -16.72 -13.62 4.29
CA ILE A 220 -15.63 -13.63 5.27
C ILE A 220 -15.52 -12.29 5.99
N TRP A 221 -15.66 -11.18 5.26
CA TRP A 221 -15.64 -9.83 5.84
C TRP A 221 -16.81 -9.60 6.81
N GLY A 222 -17.99 -10.14 6.50
CA GLY A 222 -19.18 -10.02 7.34
C GLY A 222 -19.23 -10.98 8.54
N SER A 223 -18.33 -11.94 8.61
CA SER A 223 -18.32 -12.95 9.66
C SER A 223 -17.81 -12.39 11.01
N SER A 224 -18.66 -12.44 12.04
CA SER A 224 -18.32 -12.00 13.39
C SER A 224 -17.07 -12.68 13.96
N SER A 225 -16.85 -13.97 13.65
CA SER A 225 -15.65 -14.69 14.09
C SER A 225 -14.40 -14.19 13.36
N ALA A 226 -14.49 -13.94 12.05
CA ALA A 226 -13.38 -13.42 11.26
C ALA A 226 -12.98 -12.02 11.72
N VAL A 227 -13.94 -11.13 11.99
CA VAL A 227 -13.69 -9.76 12.49
C VAL A 227 -13.01 -9.77 13.85
N ARG A 228 -13.34 -10.73 14.73
CA ARG A 228 -12.78 -10.85 16.09
C ARG A 228 -11.38 -11.48 16.14
N HIS A 229 -11.11 -12.44 15.27
CA HIS A 229 -9.91 -13.28 15.37
C HIS A 229 -8.89 -13.08 14.25
N SER A 230 -9.25 -12.42 13.15
CA SER A 230 -8.30 -12.16 12.06
C SER A 230 -7.41 -10.95 12.36
N PRO A 231 -6.12 -10.99 12.02
CA PRO A 231 -5.23 -9.85 12.14
C PRO A 231 -5.76 -8.61 11.37
N PRO A 232 -5.52 -7.38 11.86
CA PRO A 232 -5.94 -6.16 11.17
C PRO A 232 -5.45 -6.07 9.72
N GLU A 233 -4.26 -6.58 9.43
CA GLU A 233 -3.65 -6.58 8.09
C GLU A 233 -4.46 -7.45 7.12
N GLN A 234 -4.95 -8.61 7.59
CA GLN A 234 -5.78 -9.50 6.79
C GLN A 234 -7.17 -8.87 6.54
N GLN A 235 -7.76 -8.22 7.54
CA GLN A 235 -9.03 -7.50 7.36
C GLN A 235 -8.88 -6.37 6.34
N GLN A 236 -7.79 -5.60 6.44
CA GLN A 236 -7.47 -4.55 5.47
C GLN A 236 -7.28 -5.12 4.06
N TYR A 237 -6.60 -6.27 3.93
CA TYR A 237 -6.39 -6.92 2.65
C TYR A 237 -7.70 -7.35 1.98
N ILE A 238 -8.60 -7.98 2.75
CA ILE A 238 -9.94 -8.38 2.28
C ILE A 238 -10.76 -7.15 1.89
N SER A 239 -10.78 -6.10 2.72
CA SER A 239 -11.49 -4.85 2.40
C SER A 239 -10.97 -4.22 1.10
N LYS A 240 -9.65 -4.17 0.87
CA LYS A 240 -9.07 -3.70 -0.39
C LYS A 240 -9.56 -4.54 -1.59
N ALA A 241 -9.55 -5.87 -1.47
CA ALA A 241 -10.02 -6.75 -2.53
C ALA A 241 -11.52 -6.52 -2.85
N ILE A 242 -12.37 -6.32 -1.83
CA ILE A 242 -13.79 -5.99 -2.01
C ILE A 242 -13.94 -4.67 -2.77
N LEU A 243 -13.25 -3.62 -2.36
CA LEU A 243 -13.31 -2.30 -3.01
C LEU A 243 -12.88 -2.37 -4.49
N ILE A 244 -11.82 -3.11 -4.78
CA ILE A 244 -11.37 -3.33 -6.16
C ILE A 244 -12.41 -4.10 -6.97
N CYS A 245 -13.01 -5.17 -6.41
CA CYS A 245 -14.10 -5.90 -7.07
C CYS A 245 -15.28 -4.96 -7.40
N LEU A 246 -15.72 -4.13 -6.44
CA LEU A 246 -16.80 -3.17 -6.62
C LEU A 246 -16.49 -2.14 -7.72
N SER A 247 -15.24 -1.73 -7.86
CA SER A 247 -14.82 -0.81 -8.93
C SER A 247 -14.95 -1.40 -10.33
N HIS A 248 -14.95 -2.73 -10.45
CA HIS A 248 -15.02 -3.46 -11.73
C HIS A 248 -16.43 -3.96 -12.08
N LEU A 249 -17.41 -3.84 -11.18
CA LEU A 249 -18.80 -4.24 -11.45
C LEU A 249 -19.44 -3.32 -12.48
N LYS A 250 -20.26 -3.92 -13.35
CA LYS A 250 -21.09 -3.20 -14.33
C LYS A 250 -22.52 -3.12 -13.83
N GLU A 251 -23.28 -2.12 -14.29
CA GLU A 251 -24.69 -1.92 -13.93
C GLU A 251 -25.58 -3.18 -13.93
N PRO A 252 -25.59 -4.03 -14.98
CA PRO A 252 -26.42 -5.24 -14.97
C PRO A 252 -26.02 -6.26 -13.89
N GLU A 253 -24.75 -6.29 -13.49
CA GLU A 253 -24.28 -7.21 -12.46
C GLU A 253 -24.61 -6.68 -11.07
N ILE A 254 -24.52 -5.36 -10.88
CA ILE A 254 -24.93 -4.68 -9.64
C ILE A 254 -26.41 -4.97 -9.39
N GLU A 255 -27.26 -4.81 -10.40
CA GLU A 255 -28.69 -5.07 -10.25
C GLU A 255 -28.97 -6.55 -9.97
N SER A 256 -28.24 -7.47 -10.61
CA SER A 256 -28.37 -8.91 -10.37
C SER A 256 -27.96 -9.36 -8.97
N CYS A 257 -27.05 -8.66 -8.29
CA CYS A 257 -26.58 -9.02 -6.95
C CYS A 257 -26.97 -8.02 -5.85
N ARG A 258 -27.81 -7.04 -6.18
CA ARG A 258 -28.21 -5.91 -5.32
C ARG A 258 -28.63 -6.34 -3.92
N GLN A 259 -29.61 -7.24 -3.84
CA GLN A 259 -30.18 -7.68 -2.56
C GLN A 259 -29.13 -8.37 -1.69
N GLU A 260 -28.27 -9.19 -2.29
CA GLU A 260 -27.23 -9.91 -1.56
C GLU A 260 -26.12 -8.99 -1.07
N LEU A 261 -25.72 -8.00 -1.88
CA LEU A 261 -24.76 -6.98 -1.47
C LEU A 261 -25.31 -6.17 -0.30
N LEU A 262 -26.60 -5.79 -0.32
CA LEU A 262 -27.25 -5.08 0.78
C LEU A 262 -27.27 -5.93 2.06
N THR A 263 -27.67 -7.20 1.97
CA THR A 263 -27.69 -8.10 3.14
C THR A 263 -26.29 -8.27 3.72
N SER A 264 -25.29 -8.59 2.88
CA SER A 264 -23.90 -8.79 3.32
C SER A 264 -23.28 -7.52 3.91
N MET A 265 -23.60 -6.36 3.32
CA MET A 265 -23.19 -5.06 3.84
C MET A 265 -23.76 -4.83 5.23
N MET A 266 -25.07 -4.96 5.43
CA MET A 266 -25.71 -4.67 6.71
C MET A 266 -25.18 -5.59 7.83
N GLU A 267 -25.01 -6.88 7.55
CA GLU A 267 -24.47 -7.84 8.50
C GLU A 267 -23.00 -7.56 8.85
N GLY A 268 -22.18 -7.28 7.83
CA GLY A 268 -20.76 -7.02 8.06
C GLY A 268 -20.47 -5.68 8.72
N VAL A 269 -21.21 -4.61 8.36
CA VAL A 269 -21.06 -3.30 9.00
C VAL A 269 -21.36 -3.39 10.49
N LYS A 270 -22.43 -4.11 10.87
CA LYS A 270 -22.74 -4.35 12.28
C LYS A 270 -21.56 -5.01 13.00
N CYS A 271 -21.01 -6.10 12.44
CA CYS A 271 -19.88 -6.79 13.04
C CYS A 271 -18.63 -5.91 13.16
N HIS A 272 -18.35 -5.08 12.15
CA HIS A 272 -17.20 -4.18 12.15
C HIS A 272 -17.37 -3.02 13.15
N LEU A 273 -18.55 -2.42 13.24
CA LEU A 273 -18.85 -1.31 14.17
C LEU A 273 -18.82 -1.75 15.63
N ASP A 274 -19.21 -3.00 15.92
CA ASP A 274 -19.12 -3.61 17.25
C ASP A 274 -17.66 -3.82 17.72
N SER A 275 -16.67 -3.63 16.83
CA SER A 275 -15.26 -3.80 17.18
C SER A 275 -14.73 -2.67 18.06
N SER A 276 -13.94 -3.04 19.09
CA SER A 276 -13.25 -2.08 19.96
C SER A 276 -12.06 -1.39 19.28
N LEU A 277 -11.61 -1.88 18.11
CA LEU A 277 -10.49 -1.32 17.37
C LEU A 277 -10.97 -0.27 16.34
N PRO A 278 -10.54 1.01 16.47
CA PRO A 278 -10.98 2.08 15.57
C PRO A 278 -10.67 1.79 14.09
N GLN A 279 -9.53 1.16 13.81
CA GLN A 279 -9.15 0.77 12.45
C GLN A 279 -10.13 -0.23 11.81
N ILE A 280 -10.68 -1.18 12.59
CA ILE A 280 -11.63 -2.18 12.10
C ILE A 280 -12.99 -1.55 11.83
N ARG A 281 -13.47 -0.68 12.73
CA ARG A 281 -14.71 0.09 12.52
C ARG A 281 -14.63 0.93 11.25
N ARG A 282 -13.47 1.57 11.02
CA ARG A 282 -13.17 2.40 9.86
C ARG A 282 -13.18 1.61 8.55
N LEU A 283 -12.58 0.42 8.51
CA LEU A 283 -12.71 -0.48 7.37
C LEU A 283 -14.17 -0.86 7.11
N GLY A 284 -14.92 -1.13 8.18
CA GLY A 284 -16.37 -1.36 8.15
C GLY A 284 -17.13 -0.26 7.40
N MET A 285 -16.93 0.99 7.85
CA MET A 285 -17.57 2.17 7.29
C MET A 285 -17.19 2.42 5.82
N ILE A 286 -15.91 2.29 5.46
CA ILE A 286 -15.44 2.52 4.08
C ILE A 286 -16.08 1.53 3.11
N VAL A 287 -16.07 0.24 3.45
CA VAL A 287 -16.67 -0.79 2.59
C VAL A 287 -18.18 -0.59 2.49
N ALA A 288 -18.85 -0.25 3.60
CA ALA A 288 -20.29 0.07 3.63
C ALA A 288 -20.68 1.19 2.68
N GLU A 289 -19.99 2.34 2.81
CA GLU A 289 -20.23 3.52 2.00
C GLU A 289 -19.96 3.24 0.53
N SER A 290 -18.91 2.48 0.24
CA SER A 290 -18.58 2.08 -1.13
C SER A 290 -19.66 1.17 -1.73
N ILE A 291 -20.19 0.19 -0.98
CA ILE A 291 -21.29 -0.66 -1.45
C ILE A 291 -22.58 0.17 -1.60
N SER A 292 -22.90 1.02 -0.63
CA SER A 292 -24.10 1.87 -0.63
C SER A 292 -24.09 2.83 -1.83
N SER A 293 -22.97 3.47 -2.12
CA SER A 293 -22.81 4.37 -3.27
C SER A 293 -22.94 3.64 -4.62
N LYS A 294 -22.53 2.37 -4.69
CA LYS A 294 -22.66 1.54 -5.90
C LYS A 294 -24.07 1.03 -6.14
N ILE A 295 -24.86 0.81 -5.08
CA ILE A 295 -26.22 0.27 -5.17
C ILE A 295 -27.28 1.36 -5.28
N ASN A 296 -27.12 2.47 -4.56
CA ASN A 296 -28.12 3.53 -4.47
C ASN A 296 -27.60 4.80 -5.16
N THR A 297 -27.87 4.94 -6.46
CA THR A 297 -27.60 6.17 -7.21
C THR A 297 -28.56 7.32 -6.87
N ASP A 298 -29.78 7.00 -6.43
CA ASP A 298 -30.87 7.99 -6.19
C ASP A 298 -31.44 7.99 -4.75
N GLY A 299 -30.90 7.17 -3.84
CA GLY A 299 -31.36 7.03 -2.45
C GLY A 299 -30.40 7.63 -1.40
N PRO A 300 -30.78 7.64 -0.10
CA PRO A 300 -29.86 8.08 0.96
C PRO A 300 -28.66 7.13 1.02
N ILE A 301 -27.48 7.65 0.67
CA ILE A 301 -26.20 6.95 0.76
C ILE A 301 -25.72 6.98 2.21
N LEU A 302 -25.17 5.88 2.69
CA LEU A 302 -24.44 5.85 3.97
C LEU A 302 -23.21 6.77 3.84
N LYS A 303 -23.28 7.97 4.42
CA LYS A 303 -22.17 8.91 4.48
C LYS A 303 -21.49 8.83 5.84
N PHE A 304 -20.36 8.17 5.89
CA PHE A 304 -19.43 8.31 6.99
C PHE A 304 -18.39 9.31 6.48
N GLN A 305 -18.13 10.42 7.17
CA GLN A 305 -17.20 11.47 6.70
C GLN A 305 -15.74 10.99 6.67
N VAL A 306 -15.42 10.01 5.82
CA VAL A 306 -14.16 9.28 5.76
C VAL A 306 -13.40 9.76 4.54
N LYS A 307 -12.51 10.74 4.73
CA LYS A 307 -11.65 11.34 3.70
C LYS A 307 -10.67 10.38 3.01
N VAL A 308 -10.71 9.08 3.29
CA VAL A 308 -9.66 8.11 2.92
C VAL A 308 -9.93 7.38 1.61
N LEU A 309 -11.10 7.57 0.99
CA LEU A 309 -11.40 6.97 -0.31
C LEU A 309 -10.37 7.40 -1.37
N MET A 310 -9.88 8.65 -1.31
CA MET A 310 -8.90 9.15 -2.28
C MET A 310 -7.49 8.61 -2.06
N THR A 311 -7.01 8.38 -0.83
CA THR A 311 -5.63 7.89 -0.61
C THR A 311 -5.49 6.39 -0.89
N PHE A 312 -6.56 5.59 -0.73
CA PHE A 312 -6.55 4.17 -1.11
C PHE A 312 -6.73 3.96 -2.62
N MET A 313 -7.32 4.94 -3.32
CA MET A 313 -7.58 4.88 -4.77
C MET A 313 -6.66 5.78 -5.60
N SER A 314 -5.80 6.63 -5.02
CA SER A 314 -4.92 7.54 -5.77
C SER A 314 -3.80 6.83 -6.54
N ASP A 315 -3.46 5.59 -6.19
CA ASP A 315 -2.61 4.73 -7.04
C ASP A 315 -3.41 4.10 -8.22
N ALA A 316 -4.73 4.30 -8.28
CA ALA A 316 -5.65 3.73 -9.27
C ALA A 316 -6.00 4.70 -10.43
N ALA A 317 -5.11 5.63 -10.78
CA ALA A 317 -5.40 6.58 -11.86
C ALA A 317 -5.51 5.89 -13.24
N LEU A 318 -6.75 5.81 -13.74
CA LEU A 318 -7.12 6.20 -15.11
C LEU A 318 -8.43 7.03 -15.03
N PRO A 319 -8.60 8.07 -15.85
CA PRO A 319 -9.58 9.13 -15.61
C PRO A 319 -10.99 8.67 -16.00
N LEU A 320 -11.90 8.65 -15.04
CA LEU A 320 -13.33 8.66 -15.34
C LEU A 320 -13.83 10.09 -15.15
N VAL A 321 -14.03 10.74 -16.29
CA VAL A 321 -14.76 11.99 -16.45
C VAL A 321 -16.18 11.77 -15.90
N LEU A 322 -16.51 12.42 -14.79
CA LEU A 322 -17.87 12.56 -14.30
C LEU A 322 -18.56 13.65 -15.13
N GLU A 323 -19.07 13.27 -16.29
CA GLU A 323 -20.01 14.11 -17.04
C GLU A 323 -21.43 13.89 -16.49
N SER A 324 -21.91 14.87 -15.73
CA SER A 324 -23.31 15.00 -15.32
C SER A 324 -24.16 15.48 -16.50
N ASN A 325 -24.64 14.53 -17.32
CA ASN A 325 -25.47 14.84 -18.48
C ASN A 325 -26.96 14.98 -18.09
N LYS A 326 -27.44 16.21 -17.89
CA LYS A 326 -28.88 16.53 -17.96
C LYS A 326 -29.27 16.71 -19.43
N LYS A 327 -30.06 15.77 -19.95
CA LYS A 327 -30.64 15.81 -21.31
C LYS A 327 -31.52 17.05 -21.50
N SER A 328 -31.25 17.83 -22.54
CA SER A 328 -32.24 18.70 -23.20
C SER A 328 -32.63 18.09 -24.55
N HIS A 329 -33.91 18.17 -24.88
CA HIS A 329 -34.46 17.73 -26.15
C HIS A 329 -34.13 18.72 -27.29
N THR A 330 -33.84 18.13 -28.44
CA THR A 330 -33.73 18.62 -29.83
C THR A 330 -34.75 19.68 -30.28
N ALA A 331 -34.32 20.67 -31.09
CA ALA A 331 -34.51 20.65 -32.56
C ALA A 331 -33.99 21.90 -33.33
N ALA A 332 -33.19 21.63 -34.37
CA ALA A 332 -33.17 22.20 -35.74
C ALA A 332 -32.81 23.69 -36.06
N SER A 333 -31.57 23.86 -36.57
CA SER A 333 -31.16 24.39 -37.90
C SER A 333 -31.70 25.72 -38.47
N ALA A 334 -30.81 26.71 -38.67
CA ALA A 334 -30.41 27.28 -40.00
C ALA A 334 -29.42 28.46 -39.85
N MET A 335 -28.47 28.59 -40.81
CA MET A 335 -27.48 29.68 -40.98
C MET A 335 -28.05 30.80 -41.92
N PRO A 336 -27.27 31.84 -42.33
CA PRO A 336 -26.73 33.01 -41.60
C PRO A 336 -27.11 34.35 -42.28
N ASP A 337 -26.99 35.52 -41.62
CA ASP A 337 -26.53 36.78 -42.28
C ASP A 337 -26.38 38.00 -41.32
N LYS A 338 -25.24 38.68 -41.51
CA LYS A 338 -24.87 40.11 -41.37
C LYS A 338 -25.37 41.03 -40.24
N GLU A 339 -24.35 41.61 -39.59
CA GLU A 339 -24.14 43.03 -39.21
C GLU A 339 -25.32 43.83 -38.61
N LEU A 340 -25.14 44.32 -37.38
CA LEU A 340 -25.00 45.76 -37.05
C LEU A 340 -24.88 45.96 -35.52
N ASP A 341 -23.97 46.87 -35.14
CA ASP A 341 -23.80 47.44 -33.80
C ASP A 341 -25.08 48.10 -33.29
N ALA A 342 -25.50 47.77 -32.06
CA ALA A 342 -26.29 48.65 -31.20
C ALA A 342 -26.15 48.24 -29.73
N GLU A 343 -26.03 49.25 -28.90
CA GLU A 343 -25.85 49.24 -27.45
C GLU A 343 -27.01 48.57 -26.70
N LEU A 344 -26.65 47.81 -25.66
CA LEU A 344 -27.36 47.61 -24.38
C LEU A 344 -28.85 47.23 -24.42
N ASP A 345 -29.16 45.95 -24.20
CA ASP A 345 -30.02 45.44 -23.11
C ASP A 345 -30.11 43.89 -23.22
N SER A 346 -29.57 43.15 -22.26
CA SER A 346 -29.83 41.69 -22.15
C SER A 346 -29.58 41.24 -20.71
N ASP A 347 -30.60 41.41 -19.89
CA ASP A 347 -30.84 40.55 -18.73
C ASP A 347 -30.89 39.07 -19.20
N ASP A 348 -30.40 38.19 -18.33
CA ASP A 348 -30.69 36.74 -18.29
C ASP A 348 -29.84 35.73 -19.09
N ASP A 349 -28.51 35.84 -19.02
CA ASP A 349 -27.66 34.64 -19.06
C ASP A 349 -26.68 34.65 -17.88
N LEU A 350 -27.09 34.07 -16.75
CA LEU A 350 -26.21 33.80 -15.62
C LEU A 350 -25.15 32.78 -16.02
N ILE A 351 -24.00 33.28 -16.49
CA ILE A 351 -22.79 32.50 -16.70
C ILE A 351 -22.39 31.94 -15.32
N PRO A 352 -22.29 30.61 -15.13
CA PRO A 352 -21.77 30.05 -13.90
C PRO A 352 -20.38 30.62 -13.65
N TYR A 353 -20.18 31.21 -12.47
CA TYR A 353 -18.91 31.81 -12.08
C TYR A 353 -17.78 30.78 -12.17
N ASP A 354 -16.66 31.17 -12.77
CA ASP A 354 -15.45 30.35 -12.86
C ASP A 354 -14.81 30.20 -11.47
N MET A 355 -15.01 29.05 -10.85
CA MET A 355 -14.41 28.66 -9.55
C MET A 355 -13.02 28.01 -9.71
N SER A 356 -12.38 28.06 -10.89
CA SER A 356 -11.07 27.42 -11.10
C SER A 356 -9.93 28.06 -10.31
N GLU A 357 -10.11 29.31 -9.85
CA GLU A 357 -9.19 30.00 -8.94
C GLU A 357 -9.62 29.92 -7.45
N ASP A 358 -10.75 29.28 -7.13
CA ASP A 358 -11.18 29.11 -5.75
C ASP A 358 -10.30 28.09 -5.04
N LYS A 359 -9.32 28.61 -4.30
CA LYS A 359 -8.62 27.83 -3.27
C LYS A 359 -9.61 27.49 -2.16
N GLU A 360 -9.84 26.21 -1.92
CA GLU A 360 -10.43 25.74 -0.67
C GLU A 360 -9.75 26.47 0.50
N LEU A 361 -10.51 27.30 1.22
CA LEU A 361 -10.00 28.04 2.36
C LEU A 361 -9.55 27.01 3.39
N LYS A 362 -8.23 26.88 3.59
CA LYS A 362 -7.68 26.13 4.73
C LYS A 362 -8.39 26.65 5.97
N THR A 363 -9.24 25.82 6.56
CA THR A 363 -10.01 26.15 7.76
C THR A 363 -9.04 26.62 8.82
N LYS A 364 -9.12 27.90 9.19
CA LYS A 364 -8.20 28.51 10.14
C LYS A 364 -8.42 27.85 11.49
N ALA A 365 -7.37 27.25 12.04
CA ALA A 365 -7.43 26.68 13.38
C ALA A 365 -7.73 27.81 14.40
N PRO A 366 -8.55 27.52 15.43
CA PRO A 366 -8.87 28.48 16.49
C PRO A 366 -7.60 28.97 17.20
N VAL A 367 -7.60 30.26 17.54
CA VAL A 367 -6.47 30.94 18.20
C VAL A 367 -6.62 30.94 19.73
N TYR A 368 -7.82 30.68 20.25
CA TYR A 368 -8.12 30.73 21.67
C TYR A 368 -8.46 29.34 22.23
N ILE A 369 -7.96 29.04 23.42
CA ILE A 369 -8.16 27.73 24.07
C ILE A 369 -9.64 27.48 24.38
N ARG A 370 -10.38 28.52 24.77
CA ARG A 370 -11.82 28.44 25.03
C ARG A 370 -12.61 28.07 23.77
N GLU A 371 -12.25 28.67 22.64
CA GLU A 371 -12.82 28.31 21.33
C GLU A 371 -12.49 26.86 20.96
N CYS A 372 -11.27 26.39 21.25
CA CYS A 372 -10.93 24.97 21.06
C CYS A 372 -11.85 24.05 21.87
N MET A 373 -12.15 24.38 23.13
CA MET A 373 -13.03 23.56 23.97
C MET A 373 -14.46 23.50 23.42
N GLU A 374 -14.98 24.63 22.95
CA GLU A 374 -16.30 24.72 22.31
C GLU A 374 -16.37 23.87 21.03
N VAL A 375 -15.34 23.98 20.17
CA VAL A 375 -15.25 23.18 18.94
C VAL A 375 -15.16 21.68 19.26
N LEU A 376 -14.30 21.28 20.20
CA LEU A 376 -14.13 19.87 20.55
C LEU A 376 -15.40 19.24 21.13
N THR A 377 -16.20 20.02 21.87
CA THR A 377 -17.42 19.52 22.54
C THR A 377 -18.65 19.59 21.64
N GLY A 378 -18.77 20.62 20.80
CA GLY A 378 -20.04 20.98 20.15
C GLY A 378 -20.02 21.24 18.65
N SER A 379 -18.88 21.23 17.95
CA SER A 379 -18.90 21.48 16.50
C SER A 379 -19.37 20.27 15.69
N GLU A 380 -20.25 20.53 14.72
CA GLU A 380 -20.60 19.61 13.61
C GLU A 380 -19.63 19.76 12.42
N ASP A 381 -18.89 20.88 12.37
CA ASP A 381 -17.84 21.13 11.37
C ASP A 381 -16.60 20.25 11.64
N VAL A 382 -16.45 19.24 10.79
CA VAL A 382 -15.34 18.28 10.77
C VAL A 382 -13.99 18.94 10.54
N ASP A 383 -13.92 19.84 9.58
CA ASP A 383 -12.65 20.43 9.15
C ASP A 383 -12.10 21.35 10.23
N LYS A 384 -12.99 22.11 10.88
CA LYS A 384 -12.64 22.93 12.05
C LYS A 384 -12.23 22.06 13.25
N TRP A 385 -12.91 20.94 13.50
CA TRP A 385 -12.55 20.01 14.57
C TRP A 385 -11.17 19.39 14.33
N GLU A 386 -10.89 18.96 13.10
CA GLU A 386 -9.59 18.37 12.74
C GLU A 386 -8.44 19.36 12.86
N ALA A 387 -8.64 20.58 12.37
CA ALA A 387 -7.66 21.67 12.51
C ALA A 387 -7.39 21.99 14.00
N THR A 388 -8.42 21.92 14.85
CA THR A 388 -8.32 22.18 16.28
C THR A 388 -7.47 21.12 16.99
N VAL A 389 -7.72 19.83 16.78
CA VAL A 389 -6.95 18.75 17.41
C VAL A 389 -5.47 18.82 17.01
N LYS A 390 -5.17 19.14 15.74
CA LYS A 390 -3.78 19.31 15.25
C LYS A 390 -3.08 20.52 15.87
N ALA A 391 -3.79 21.62 16.07
CA ALA A 391 -3.23 22.86 16.61
C ALA A 391 -3.11 22.88 18.14
N LEU A 392 -3.93 22.11 18.85
CA LEU A 392 -4.15 22.20 20.30
C LEU A 392 -2.87 22.08 21.13
N GLU A 393 -2.03 21.08 20.84
CA GLU A 393 -0.75 20.89 21.52
C GLU A 393 0.12 22.16 21.45
N SER A 394 0.23 22.74 20.25
CA SER A 394 1.05 23.94 20.03
C SER A 394 0.46 25.18 20.70
N LEU A 395 -0.87 25.26 20.79
CA LEU A 395 -1.57 26.40 21.36
C LEU A 395 -1.45 26.42 22.89
N VAL A 396 -1.60 25.26 23.52
CA VAL A 396 -1.40 25.07 24.96
C VAL A 396 0.00 25.51 25.38
N ARG A 397 1.03 25.06 24.65
CA ARG A 397 2.42 25.45 24.97
C ARG A 397 2.73 26.93 24.74
N LYS A 398 2.06 27.58 23.79
CA LYS A 398 2.25 29.02 23.49
C LYS A 398 1.57 29.93 24.53
N ASN A 399 0.44 29.49 25.09
CA ASN A 399 -0.40 30.29 25.97
C ASN A 399 -0.60 29.63 27.35
N PRO A 400 0.46 29.52 28.17
CA PRO A 400 0.38 28.80 29.45
C PRO A 400 -0.54 29.47 30.48
N ALA A 401 -0.62 30.81 30.50
CA ALA A 401 -1.49 31.55 31.42
C ALA A 401 -2.98 31.24 31.16
N ALA A 402 -3.40 31.33 29.90
CA ALA A 402 -4.78 31.02 29.51
C ALA A 402 -5.11 29.53 29.69
N THR A 403 -4.13 28.63 29.55
CA THR A 403 -4.34 27.20 29.77
C THR A 403 -4.62 26.90 31.24
N ARG A 404 -3.91 27.54 32.18
CA ARG A 404 -4.09 27.33 33.63
C ARG A 404 -5.51 27.66 34.10
N GLU A 405 -6.18 28.60 33.46
CA GLU A 405 -7.57 28.96 33.81
C GLU A 405 -8.59 27.85 33.48
N VAL A 406 -8.29 26.99 32.50
CA VAL A 406 -9.21 25.97 31.97
C VAL A 406 -8.56 24.58 31.91
N SER A 407 -7.48 24.35 32.66
CA SER A 407 -6.62 23.16 32.54
C SER A 407 -7.36 21.86 32.86
N VAL A 408 -8.15 21.87 33.93
CA VAL A 408 -8.94 20.71 34.38
C VAL A 408 -10.07 20.39 33.39
N ASP A 409 -10.79 21.41 32.93
CA ASP A 409 -11.88 21.22 31.97
C ASP A 409 -11.36 20.72 30.63
N LEU A 410 -10.23 21.25 30.14
CA LEU A 410 -9.59 20.78 28.93
C LEU A 410 -9.07 19.34 29.07
N ALA A 411 -8.50 18.98 30.24
CA ALA A 411 -8.09 17.60 30.52
C ALA A 411 -9.28 16.63 30.56
N LYS A 412 -10.44 17.07 31.10
CA LYS A 412 -11.69 16.30 31.07
C LYS A 412 -12.19 16.09 29.65
N ILE A 413 -12.20 17.13 28.81
CA ILE A 413 -12.58 17.02 27.40
C ILE A 413 -11.66 16.03 26.68
N LEU A 414 -10.34 16.17 26.82
CA LEU A 414 -9.36 15.30 26.16
C LEU A 414 -9.44 13.84 26.59
N LEU A 415 -9.73 13.56 27.86
CA LEU A 415 -9.89 12.19 28.37
C LEU A 415 -11.10 11.47 27.76
N HIS A 416 -12.18 12.21 27.47
CA HIS A 416 -13.42 11.69 26.89
C HIS A 416 -13.51 11.94 25.38
N LEU A 417 -12.49 12.54 24.77
CA LEU A 417 -12.52 12.88 23.37
C LEU A 417 -12.45 11.61 22.53
N GLU A 418 -13.56 11.30 21.87
CA GLU A 418 -13.66 10.24 20.90
C GLU A 418 -13.36 10.78 19.49
N GLU A 419 -12.84 9.89 18.65
CA GLU A 419 -12.50 10.21 17.27
C GLU A 419 -13.81 10.38 16.47
N LYS A 420 -14.20 11.64 16.20
CA LYS A 420 -15.36 11.95 15.35
C LYS A 420 -15.09 11.64 13.88
N THR A 421 -13.85 11.89 13.43
CA THR A 421 -13.46 11.76 12.01
C THR A 421 -12.21 10.93 11.86
N CYS A 422 -12.04 10.36 10.68
CA CYS A 422 -10.97 9.42 10.37
C CYS A 422 -9.59 10.10 10.23
N MET A 423 -9.07 10.67 11.31
CA MET A 423 -7.81 11.42 11.34
C MET A 423 -6.60 10.50 11.60
N GLU A 424 -5.56 10.63 10.79
CA GLU A 424 -4.27 9.94 11.00
C GLU A 424 -3.56 10.47 12.25
N GLY A 425 -3.11 9.57 13.13
CA GLY A 425 -2.38 9.94 14.35
C GLY A 425 -3.24 10.59 15.45
N PHE A 426 -4.57 10.48 15.39
CA PHE A 426 -5.48 11.10 16.39
C PHE A 426 -5.11 10.75 17.84
N VAL A 427 -4.88 9.47 18.13
CA VAL A 427 -4.53 9.00 19.49
C VAL A 427 -3.26 9.67 20.00
N GLU A 428 -2.26 9.83 19.13
CA GLU A 428 -1.00 10.48 19.46
C GLU A 428 -1.15 11.99 19.64
N LEU A 429 -1.94 12.66 18.79
CA LEU A 429 -2.24 14.08 18.91
C LEU A 429 -3.00 14.39 20.20
N ARG A 430 -4.03 13.60 20.51
CA ARG A 430 -4.80 13.69 21.76
C ARG A 430 -3.90 13.50 22.98
N ARG A 431 -3.07 12.45 22.98
CA ARG A 431 -2.13 12.16 24.07
C ARG A 431 -1.12 13.30 24.26
N ARG A 432 -0.52 13.79 23.18
CA ARG A 432 0.44 14.91 23.23
C ARG A 432 -0.21 16.20 23.74
N ALA A 433 -1.43 16.51 23.33
CA ALA A 433 -2.18 17.64 23.87
C ALA A 433 -2.46 17.46 25.37
N GLN A 434 -2.85 16.26 25.80
CA GLN A 434 -3.12 15.98 27.22
C GLN A 434 -1.85 16.07 28.08
N VAL A 435 -0.71 15.62 27.57
CA VAL A 435 0.62 15.81 28.19
C VAL A 435 0.99 17.30 28.24
N ALA A 436 0.74 18.08 27.17
CA ALA A 436 1.00 19.52 27.17
C ALA A 436 0.16 20.28 28.22
N VAL A 437 -1.10 19.86 28.44
CA VAL A 437 -1.96 20.43 29.49
C VAL A 437 -1.43 20.09 30.88
N LEU A 438 -1.07 18.81 31.11
CA LEU A 438 -0.55 18.34 32.39
C LEU A 438 0.82 18.96 32.74
N THR A 439 1.69 19.21 31.76
CA THR A 439 2.99 19.88 32.00
C THR A 439 2.85 21.37 32.27
N THR A 440 1.78 22.01 31.77
CA THR A 440 1.50 23.45 31.98
C THR A 440 0.91 23.73 33.36
N ASP A 441 0.09 22.82 33.88
CA ASP A 441 -0.55 22.91 35.19
C ASP A 441 -0.58 21.55 35.94
N PRO A 442 0.56 21.11 36.50
CA PRO A 442 0.73 19.72 36.96
C PRO A 442 -0.13 19.31 38.14
N ILE A 443 -0.36 20.21 39.10
CA ILE A 443 -1.01 19.86 40.38
C ILE A 443 -2.51 19.56 40.19
N PRO A 444 -3.34 20.47 39.65
CA PRO A 444 -4.77 20.23 39.53
C PRO A 444 -5.09 19.15 38.50
N VAL A 445 -4.35 19.09 37.39
CA VAL A 445 -4.57 18.09 36.33
C VAL A 445 -4.15 16.69 36.80
N ALA A 446 -3.03 16.54 37.52
CA ALA A 446 -2.63 15.24 38.08
C ALA A 446 -3.64 14.73 39.11
N LYS A 447 -4.14 15.60 39.99
CA LYS A 447 -5.19 15.25 40.97
C LYS A 447 -6.48 14.81 40.28
N TYR A 448 -6.87 15.48 39.20
CA TYR A 448 -8.02 15.08 38.42
C TYR A 448 -7.80 13.70 37.78
N LEU A 449 -6.72 13.50 37.01
CA LEU A 449 -6.48 12.24 36.30
C LEU A 449 -6.35 11.04 37.23
N THR A 450 -5.65 11.21 38.36
CA THR A 450 -5.51 10.15 39.38
C THR A 450 -6.84 9.80 40.04
N SER A 451 -7.72 10.79 40.28
CA SER A 451 -9.10 10.50 40.75
C SER A 451 -9.93 9.74 39.71
N GLN A 452 -9.75 10.04 38.41
CA GLN A 452 -10.48 9.37 37.34
C GLN A 452 -10.01 7.93 37.13
N PHE A 453 -8.73 7.63 37.36
CA PHE A 453 -8.19 6.26 37.28
C PHE A 453 -8.98 5.25 38.14
N TYR A 454 -9.33 5.65 39.37
CA TYR A 454 -10.11 4.81 40.30
C TYR A 454 -11.63 4.88 40.13
N SER A 455 -12.12 5.77 39.27
CA SER A 455 -13.56 5.88 39.04
C SER A 455 -14.09 4.65 38.30
N LEU A 456 -15.29 4.18 38.66
CA LEU A 456 -15.87 2.94 38.13
C LEU A 456 -16.23 3.01 36.64
N ASN A 457 -16.49 4.21 36.13
CA ASN A 457 -17.11 4.43 34.80
C ASN A 457 -16.13 4.46 33.62
N TYR A 458 -14.85 4.10 33.81
CA TYR A 458 -13.84 4.11 32.74
C TYR A 458 -13.51 2.71 32.24
N SER A 459 -13.19 2.60 30.95
CA SER A 459 -12.67 1.38 30.33
C SER A 459 -11.20 1.13 30.71
N LEU A 460 -10.73 -0.12 30.58
CA LEU A 460 -9.32 -0.46 30.81
C LEU A 460 -8.37 0.36 29.90
N ARG A 461 -8.78 0.62 28.65
CA ARG A 461 -8.01 1.44 27.70
C ARG A 461 -7.84 2.88 28.21
N GLN A 462 -8.91 3.51 28.68
CA GLN A 462 -8.83 4.87 29.23
C GLN A 462 -7.96 4.92 30.49
N ARG A 463 -7.98 3.88 31.33
CA ARG A 463 -7.08 3.79 32.48
C ARG A 463 -5.61 3.69 32.07
N MET A 464 -5.30 2.91 31.03
CA MET A 464 -3.94 2.86 30.48
C MET A 464 -3.53 4.20 29.85
N ASP A 465 -4.44 4.87 29.12
CA ASP A 465 -4.20 6.21 28.57
C ASP A 465 -3.87 7.22 29.69
N ILE A 466 -4.58 7.18 30.82
CA ILE A 466 -4.29 8.03 32.00
C ILE A 466 -2.87 7.78 32.52
N LEU A 467 -2.48 6.52 32.70
CA LEU A 467 -1.15 6.15 33.18
C LEU A 467 -0.05 6.58 32.21
N ASP A 468 -0.25 6.36 30.91
CA ASP A 468 0.68 6.77 29.87
C ASP A 468 0.90 8.29 29.88
N VAL A 469 -0.18 9.07 30.01
CA VAL A 469 -0.09 10.54 30.08
C VAL A 469 0.66 10.99 31.33
N LEU A 470 0.40 10.39 32.49
CA LEU A 470 1.11 10.70 33.73
C LEU A 470 2.61 10.40 33.62
N VAL A 471 2.97 9.26 33.04
CA VAL A 471 4.36 8.85 32.83
C VAL A 471 5.06 9.80 31.85
N LEU A 472 4.45 10.07 30.70
CA LEU A 472 5.04 10.95 29.68
C LEU A 472 5.20 12.38 30.18
N ALA A 473 4.24 12.91 30.94
CA ALA A 473 4.38 14.23 31.54
C ALA A 473 5.44 14.26 32.64
N ALA A 474 5.54 13.23 33.49
CA ALA A 474 6.61 13.12 34.48
C ALA A 474 7.99 13.10 33.81
N GLN A 475 8.12 12.37 32.70
CA GLN A 475 9.31 12.37 31.87
C GLN A 475 9.60 13.77 31.32
N GLU A 476 8.64 14.43 30.67
CA GLU A 476 8.80 15.78 30.09
C GLU A 476 9.20 16.83 31.15
N LEU A 477 8.67 16.75 32.37
CA LEU A 477 9.03 17.62 33.50
C LEU A 477 10.40 17.28 34.11
N SER A 478 10.87 16.04 33.95
CA SER A 478 12.16 15.59 34.47
C SER A 478 13.34 15.88 33.54
N TYR A 479 13.08 16.00 32.22
CA TYR A 479 14.13 16.27 31.25
C TYR A 479 14.59 17.74 31.33
N PRO A 480 15.91 17.99 31.25
CA PRO A 480 16.42 19.34 31.23
C PRO A 480 15.97 20.07 29.96
N LYS A 481 15.17 21.13 30.11
CA LYS A 481 14.72 21.96 28.98
C LYS A 481 15.91 22.68 28.39
N CYS A 482 16.47 22.15 27.31
CA CYS A 482 17.49 22.83 26.53
C CYS A 482 16.84 24.02 25.82
N HIS A 483 16.79 25.18 26.46
CA HIS A 483 16.39 26.44 25.83
C HIS A 483 17.49 26.94 24.88
N GLY A 484 17.75 26.17 23.82
CA GLY A 484 18.40 26.66 22.62
C GLY A 484 17.34 26.93 21.57
N LYS A 485 17.02 28.20 21.34
CA LYS A 485 16.42 28.61 20.06
C LYS A 485 17.43 28.24 18.97
N THR A 486 17.32 27.07 18.36
CA THR A 486 17.88 26.85 17.03
C THR A 486 17.05 27.70 16.08
N LYS A 487 17.44 28.97 15.95
CA LYS A 487 17.28 29.67 14.68
C LYS A 487 17.88 28.74 13.64
N GLN A 488 17.08 28.30 12.67
CA GLN A 488 17.63 27.83 11.41
C GLN A 488 18.42 29.00 10.82
N SER A 489 19.72 29.02 11.13
CA SER A 489 20.69 29.80 10.39
C SER A 489 20.94 29.03 9.11
N ASP A 490 20.37 29.50 8.01
CA ASP A 490 20.91 29.25 6.68
C ASP A 490 22.37 29.73 6.67
N ALA A 491 23.29 28.82 6.92
CA ALA A 491 24.70 28.99 6.62
C ALA A 491 25.07 27.92 5.58
N PRO A 492 25.65 28.32 4.44
CA PRO A 492 25.87 27.43 3.32
C PRO A 492 26.91 26.37 3.71
N LYS A 493 26.59 25.10 3.43
CA LYS A 493 27.55 24.02 3.48
C LYS A 493 28.66 24.31 2.46
N PRO A 494 29.95 24.37 2.83
CA PRO A 494 31.01 24.46 1.84
C PRO A 494 31.08 23.12 1.10
N CYS A 495 30.56 23.11 -0.13
CA CYS A 495 30.74 22.01 -1.07
C CYS A 495 32.14 22.12 -1.66
N ILE A 496 33.00 21.14 -1.38
CA ILE A 496 34.30 21.04 -2.04
C ILE A 496 34.05 20.58 -3.48
N GLN A 497 34.26 21.49 -4.43
CA GLN A 497 34.26 21.17 -5.85
C GLN A 497 35.53 20.37 -6.19
N LEU A 498 35.35 19.12 -6.63
CA LEU A 498 36.42 18.33 -7.22
C LEU A 498 36.27 18.36 -8.75
N LEU A 499 37.22 19.03 -9.42
CA LEU A 499 37.43 18.90 -10.86
C LEU A 499 38.17 17.58 -11.19
N PRO A 500 37.96 17.02 -12.40
CA PRO A 500 38.42 15.69 -12.74
C PRO A 500 39.81 15.70 -13.35
N GLY A 501 40.63 14.68 -13.07
CA GLY A 501 41.76 14.36 -13.94
C GLY A 501 42.93 13.59 -13.33
N SER A 502 43.13 12.40 -13.87
CA SER A 502 44.40 11.68 -14.09
C SER A 502 44.95 10.75 -13.01
N ASP A 503 45.20 9.52 -13.48
CA ASP A 503 45.85 8.40 -12.85
C ASP A 503 47.30 8.72 -12.44
N SER A 504 47.62 8.54 -11.15
CA SER A 504 48.89 7.95 -10.73
C SER A 504 48.84 7.47 -9.27
N SER A 505 49.23 6.20 -9.10
CA SER A 505 49.62 5.43 -7.90
C SER A 505 49.19 5.93 -6.50
N LYS A 506 48.48 5.04 -5.79
CA LYS A 506 47.99 5.13 -4.39
C LYS A 506 49.06 5.32 -3.29
N ASP A 507 50.32 5.59 -3.62
CA ASP A 507 51.43 5.63 -2.65
C ASP A 507 51.61 6.96 -1.93
N TRP A 508 51.23 8.09 -2.55
CA TRP A 508 51.37 9.39 -1.89
C TRP A 508 50.46 9.54 -0.66
N ARG A 509 49.29 8.87 -0.65
CA ARG A 509 48.36 8.92 0.49
C ARG A 509 48.95 8.28 1.74
N ARG A 510 49.66 7.15 1.60
CA ARG A 510 50.32 6.46 2.72
C ARG A 510 51.48 7.28 3.30
N ILE A 511 52.28 7.90 2.42
CA ILE A 511 53.40 8.76 2.82
C ILE A 511 52.90 10.00 3.55
N ILE A 512 51.78 10.57 3.10
CA ILE A 512 51.14 11.71 3.77
C ILE A 512 50.56 11.28 5.12
N ASP A 513 49.89 10.13 5.21
CA ASP A 513 49.34 9.61 6.47
C ASP A 513 50.43 9.29 7.51
N GLU A 514 51.58 8.77 7.10
CA GLU A 514 52.74 8.56 7.99
C GLU A 514 53.38 9.88 8.44
N ARG A 515 53.46 10.88 7.56
CA ARG A 515 53.91 12.24 7.93
C ARG A 515 52.94 12.93 8.87
N ILE A 516 51.64 12.76 8.67
CA ILE A 516 50.61 13.29 9.56
C ILE A 516 50.70 12.59 10.91
N LYS A 517 50.84 11.26 10.97
CA LYS A 517 50.99 10.53 12.24
C LYS A 517 52.26 10.91 13.01
N SER A 518 53.39 11.10 12.33
CA SER A 518 54.67 11.44 12.97
C SER A 518 54.75 12.88 13.45
N LYS A 519 54.02 13.82 12.84
CA LYS A 519 54.00 15.24 13.25
C LYS A 519 52.80 15.63 14.12
N THR A 520 51.80 14.75 14.29
CA THR A 520 50.63 15.06 15.13
C THR A 520 50.91 14.69 16.58
N ARG A 521 51.26 15.69 17.39
CA ARG A 521 51.31 15.57 18.85
C ARG A 521 49.89 15.38 19.39
N ARG A 522 49.54 14.16 19.81
CA ARG A 522 48.19 13.85 20.31
C ARG A 522 48.05 14.30 21.76
N PHE A 523 47.39 15.44 21.96
CA PHE A 523 46.83 15.78 23.26
C PHE A 523 45.55 14.96 23.42
N ALA A 524 45.53 14.03 24.38
CA ALA A 524 44.31 13.35 24.78
C ALA A 524 43.44 14.36 25.54
N LYS A 525 42.68 15.16 24.81
CA LYS A 525 41.51 15.84 25.38
C LYS A 525 40.45 14.75 25.52
N GLY A 526 40.20 14.31 26.75
CA GLY A 526 39.12 13.37 27.05
C GLY A 526 37.83 13.82 26.38
N GLN A 527 36.98 12.86 26.00
CA GLN A 527 35.68 13.12 25.37
C GLN A 527 35.04 14.33 26.04
N SER A 528 34.86 15.44 25.30
CA SER A 528 33.97 16.48 25.73
C SER A 528 32.56 15.90 25.62
N GLN A 529 32.12 15.19 26.67
CA GLN A 529 30.70 15.17 26.94
C GLN A 529 30.29 16.63 26.99
N VAL A 530 29.39 17.00 26.08
CA VAL A 530 28.64 18.23 26.25
C VAL A 530 27.98 18.08 27.61
N GLU A 531 28.47 18.78 28.62
CA GLU A 531 27.79 18.87 29.91
C GLU A 531 26.38 19.37 29.59
N LEU A 532 25.40 18.47 29.69
CA LEU A 532 24.00 18.85 29.66
C LEU A 532 23.84 19.88 30.76
N ALA A 533 23.47 21.11 30.38
CA ALA A 533 23.24 22.18 31.33
C ALA A 533 22.34 21.63 32.46
N SER A 534 22.86 21.61 33.68
CA SER A 534 22.17 21.09 34.85
C SER A 534 20.99 22.00 35.19
N SER A 535 19.85 21.82 34.55
CA SER A 535 18.62 22.52 34.92
C SER A 535 17.95 21.79 36.09
N PRO A 536 17.29 22.53 37.01
CA PRO A 536 16.56 21.91 38.10
C PRO A 536 15.45 21.01 37.54
N ASN A 537 15.27 19.85 38.16
CA ASN A 537 14.20 18.92 37.82
C ASN A 537 12.86 19.50 38.29
N GLU A 538 12.05 20.01 37.36
CA GLU A 538 10.74 20.60 37.64
C GLU A 538 9.73 19.57 38.18
N PHE A 539 9.94 18.28 37.89
CA PHE A 539 9.09 17.21 38.41
C PHE A 539 9.23 17.03 39.92
N ASN A 540 10.40 17.34 40.51
CA ASN A 540 10.66 17.06 41.93
C ASN A 540 9.65 17.74 42.87
N SER A 541 9.26 18.99 42.56
CA SER A 541 8.27 19.73 43.37
C SER A 541 6.84 19.20 43.26
N VAL A 542 6.53 18.42 42.22
CA VAL A 542 5.16 17.94 41.93
C VAL A 542 5.03 16.42 42.02
N ALA A 543 6.13 15.68 42.18
CA ALA A 543 6.18 14.22 42.17
C ALA A 543 5.17 13.58 43.15
N GLY A 544 5.00 14.16 44.35
CA GLY A 544 4.05 13.67 45.34
C GLY A 544 2.58 13.69 44.86
N HIS A 545 2.22 14.64 43.99
CA HIS A 545 0.86 14.73 43.42
C HIS A 545 0.60 13.71 42.30
N PHE A 546 1.66 13.14 41.73
CA PHE A 546 1.55 12.05 40.75
C PHE A 546 1.56 10.70 41.47
N PHE A 547 2.46 10.52 42.43
CA PHE A 547 2.75 9.22 43.03
C PHE A 547 1.76 8.81 44.14
N PHE A 548 1.54 9.66 45.15
CA PHE A 548 0.77 9.25 46.33
C PHE A 548 -0.70 8.90 46.03
N PRO A 549 -1.42 9.62 45.15
CA PRO A 549 -2.78 9.22 44.78
C PRO A 549 -2.87 7.84 44.13
N LEU A 550 -1.86 7.45 43.31
CA LEU A 550 -1.84 6.16 42.60
C LEU A 550 -1.49 4.96 43.48
N ILE A 551 -0.86 5.18 44.64
CA ILE A 551 -0.49 4.08 45.54
C ILE A 551 -1.46 3.92 46.71
N GLN A 552 -2.35 4.90 46.92
CA GLN A 552 -3.33 4.92 48.02
C GLN A 552 -4.22 3.66 48.07
N HIS A 553 -4.47 3.04 46.92
CA HIS A 553 -5.28 1.83 46.78
C HIS A 553 -4.48 0.62 46.28
N PHE A 554 -3.14 0.63 46.37
CA PHE A 554 -2.31 -0.47 45.90
C PHE A 554 -2.30 -1.66 46.88
N ASP A 555 -2.34 -1.38 48.19
CA ASP A 555 -2.31 -2.37 49.28
C ASP A 555 -3.70 -2.67 49.90
N ARG A 556 -4.80 -2.26 49.25
CA ARG A 556 -6.18 -2.57 49.65
C ARG A 556 -6.85 -3.43 48.59
#